data_AF-A0AAJ1X4A2-F1
#
_entry.id   AF-A0AAJ1X4A2-F1
#
_cell.length_a   1.000
_cell.length_b   1.000
_cell.length_c   1.000
_cell.angle_alpha   90.00
_cell.angle_beta   90.00
_cell.angle_gamma   90.00
#
_symmetry.space_group_name_H-M   'P 1'
#
loop_
_entity.id
_entity.type
_entity.pdbx_description
1 polymer ?
#
loop_
_entity_poly.entity_id
_entity_poly.type
_entity_poly.pdbx_seq_one_letter_code
_entity_poly.pdbx_strand_id
1 'polypeptide(L)'
;MIADIPETFRETGRFFLRANDAPITQFQVLGERGTGTNMVRKVIDKNIKIERTEGLGWKHAVPHMAAVPPGCLVICVVRNAVSWALSMHKRPWHSHPDLQAMEFSEFIRTPWRGIVDRAADFEELHPEMVPYVAGTELQYDRHPITGRPFENLFALRNVKQQAMLGMLNRGVNVLLVKAELAQVDQNGFAAWMIEELGLPLEGLRIKPVQRRLGNRFNRAIPVETPADMSGEDHAFMMDQLDLETEAALGYDYSL
;
A
#
# COMPACT_ATOMS: atom_id res chain seq x y z
N MET A 1 -6.34 13.96 -13.72
CA MET A 1 -4.95 13.72 -14.16
C MET A 1 -4.11 13.43 -12.93
N ILE A 2 -3.34 12.35 -12.94
CA ILE A 2 -2.32 12.08 -11.90
C ILE A 2 -1.22 13.14 -12.10
N ALA A 3 -0.67 13.69 -11.03
CA ALA A 3 0.46 14.61 -11.16
C ALA A 3 1.62 13.92 -11.91
N ASP A 4 2.40 14.67 -12.70
CA ASP A 4 3.47 14.09 -13.52
C ASP A 4 4.51 13.37 -12.65
N ILE A 5 4.51 12.04 -12.72
CA ILE A 5 5.53 11.20 -12.10
C ILE A 5 6.74 11.23 -13.03
N PRO A 6 7.93 11.64 -12.56
CA PRO A 6 9.09 11.79 -13.43
C PRO A 6 9.57 10.43 -13.95
N GLU A 7 10.12 10.41 -15.17
CA GLU A 7 10.63 9.18 -15.79
C GLU A 7 11.70 8.49 -14.93
N THR A 8 12.51 9.26 -14.19
CA THR A 8 13.51 8.75 -13.24
C THR A 8 12.90 7.88 -12.13
N PHE A 9 11.61 8.04 -11.81
CA PHE A 9 10.91 7.16 -10.88
C PHE A 9 10.84 5.72 -11.39
N ARG A 10 10.74 5.52 -12.71
CA ARG A 10 10.65 4.19 -13.31
C ARG A 10 11.87 3.35 -12.95
N GLU A 11 13.05 3.96 -13.02
CA GLU A 11 14.35 3.33 -12.77
C GLU A 11 14.68 3.24 -11.27
N THR A 12 14.48 4.34 -10.54
CA THR A 12 14.94 4.45 -9.15
C THR A 12 13.90 3.98 -8.13
N GLY A 13 12.62 3.96 -8.51
CA GLY A 13 11.50 3.63 -7.64
C GLY A 13 11.30 4.59 -6.48
N ARG A 14 11.85 5.80 -6.55
CA ARG A 14 11.75 6.82 -5.50
C ARG A 14 11.50 8.19 -6.11
N PHE A 15 10.50 8.89 -5.61
CA PHE A 15 10.19 10.24 -6.05
C PHE A 15 9.72 11.06 -4.85
N PHE A 16 10.27 12.25 -4.68
CA PHE A 16 9.86 13.19 -3.65
C PHE A 16 9.22 14.42 -4.29
N LEU A 17 7.95 14.65 -3.97
CA LEU A 17 7.24 15.88 -4.26
C LEU A 17 7.28 16.78 -3.02
N ARG A 18 8.10 17.82 -3.06
CA ARG A 18 8.07 18.91 -2.08
C ARG A 18 7.03 19.94 -2.49
N ALA A 19 5.88 19.96 -1.81
CA ALA A 19 4.78 20.87 -2.14
C ALA A 19 4.80 22.16 -1.33
N ASN A 20 5.55 22.20 -0.22
CA ASN A 20 5.68 23.37 0.63
C ASN A 20 7.00 23.35 1.44
N ASP A 21 7.38 24.51 1.98
CA ASP A 21 8.64 24.69 2.72
C ASP A 21 8.53 24.41 4.22
N ALA A 22 7.37 23.97 4.72
CA ALA A 22 7.23 23.65 6.13
C ALA A 22 8.21 22.54 6.54
N PRO A 23 8.81 22.61 7.74
CA PRO A 23 9.65 21.51 8.23
C PRO A 23 8.87 20.21 8.28
N ILE A 24 9.49 19.12 7.80
CA ILE A 24 8.91 17.79 7.90
C ILE A 24 9.05 17.32 9.34
N THR A 25 7.93 17.15 10.03
CA THR A 25 7.89 16.79 11.46
C THR A 25 7.32 15.41 11.70
N GLN A 26 6.47 14.93 10.79
CA GLN A 26 5.80 13.65 10.93
C GLN A 26 5.59 12.96 9.58
N PHE A 27 5.39 11.65 9.59
CA PHE A 27 5.07 10.89 8.40
C PHE A 27 3.98 9.85 8.63
N GLN A 28 3.30 9.48 7.55
CA GLN A 28 2.42 8.32 7.50
C GLN A 28 2.63 7.56 6.19
N VAL A 29 2.60 6.23 6.27
CA VAL A 29 2.75 5.35 5.11
C VAL A 29 1.39 4.86 4.67
N LEU A 30 1.03 5.12 3.41
CA LEU A 30 -0.16 4.66 2.72
C LEU A 30 0.22 3.64 1.63
N GLY A 31 -0.70 2.73 1.34
CA GLY A 31 -0.52 1.76 0.27
C GLY A 31 -1.47 0.59 0.44
N GLU A 32 -1.72 -0.14 -0.64
CA GLU A 32 -2.62 -1.29 -0.59
C GLU A 32 -2.07 -2.39 0.33
N ARG A 33 -2.92 -3.30 0.79
CA ARG A 33 -2.44 -4.51 1.47
C ARG A 33 -1.44 -5.23 0.55
N GLY A 34 -0.41 -5.84 1.12
CA GLY A 34 0.58 -6.58 0.34
C GLY A 34 1.60 -5.72 -0.43
N THR A 35 1.59 -4.40 -0.34
CA THR A 35 2.56 -3.51 -1.02
C THR A 35 3.83 -3.26 -0.22
N GLY A 36 4.02 -3.84 0.97
CA GLY A 36 5.25 -3.64 1.74
C GLY A 36 5.29 -2.34 2.58
N THR A 37 4.14 -1.67 2.79
CA THR A 37 4.03 -0.49 3.69
C THR A 37 4.69 -0.69 5.04
N ASN A 38 4.54 -1.87 5.66
CA ASN A 38 5.19 -2.19 6.93
C ASN A 38 6.72 -2.23 6.85
N MET A 39 7.29 -2.66 5.72
CA MET A 39 8.75 -2.69 5.51
C MET A 39 9.26 -1.26 5.41
N VAL A 40 8.68 -0.45 4.51
CA VAL A 40 9.04 0.96 4.33
C VAL A 40 8.95 1.73 5.65
N ARG A 41 7.82 1.59 6.36
CA ARG A 41 7.64 2.19 7.69
C ARG A 41 8.77 1.82 8.65
N LYS A 42 9.14 0.54 8.73
CA LYS A 42 10.20 0.09 9.65
C LYS A 42 11.59 0.52 9.23
N VAL A 43 11.84 0.73 7.94
CA VAL A 43 13.10 1.34 7.49
C VAL A 43 13.17 2.77 8.01
N ILE A 44 12.08 3.55 7.91
CA ILE A 44 12.03 4.92 8.41
C ILE A 44 12.17 4.96 9.93
N ASP A 45 11.32 4.23 10.67
CA ASP A 45 11.32 4.18 12.15
C ASP A 45 12.71 3.86 12.74
N LYS A 46 13.54 3.09 12.02
CA LYS A 46 14.86 2.68 12.49
C LYS A 46 15.97 3.67 12.20
N ASN A 47 15.79 4.53 11.20
CA ASN A 47 16.89 5.24 10.55
C ASN A 47 16.67 6.75 10.45
N ILE A 48 15.45 7.25 10.60
CA ILE A 48 15.16 8.67 10.39
C ILE A 48 14.49 9.22 11.64
N LYS A 49 15.01 10.34 12.14
CA LYS A 49 14.45 11.04 13.30
C LYS A 49 13.23 11.86 12.88
N ILE A 50 12.08 11.21 12.83
CA ILE A 50 10.79 11.78 12.44
C ILE A 50 9.65 11.05 13.15
N GLU A 51 8.61 11.78 13.56
CA GLU A 51 7.48 11.19 14.27
C GLU A 51 6.54 10.43 13.33
N ARG A 52 6.11 9.24 13.73
CA ARG A 52 5.09 8.51 12.98
C ARG A 52 3.70 8.97 13.41
N THR A 53 2.83 9.21 12.45
CA THR A 53 1.39 9.42 12.69
C THR A 53 0.56 8.38 11.93
N GLU A 54 -0.63 8.11 12.44
CA GLU A 54 -1.67 7.33 11.75
C GLU A 54 -2.94 8.20 11.55
N GLY A 55 -2.81 9.52 11.75
CA GLY A 55 -3.92 10.48 11.72
C GLY A 55 -4.55 10.76 10.35
N LEU A 56 -4.01 10.17 9.27
CA LEU A 56 -4.59 10.20 7.92
C LEU A 56 -5.50 8.98 7.64
N GLY A 57 -5.77 8.19 8.68
CA GLY A 57 -6.68 7.06 8.65
C GLY A 57 -6.02 5.72 8.32
N TRP A 58 -6.85 4.69 8.15
CA TRP A 58 -6.30 3.35 7.90
C TRP A 58 -5.49 3.31 6.60
N LYS A 59 -4.19 3.02 6.71
CA LYS A 59 -3.22 3.06 5.58
C LYS A 59 -3.59 2.25 4.33
N HIS A 60 -4.50 1.29 4.45
CA HIS A 60 -4.95 0.42 3.35
C HIS A 60 -6.33 0.83 2.78
N ALA A 61 -7.00 1.81 3.38
CA ALA A 61 -8.20 2.41 2.85
C ALA A 61 -7.88 3.39 1.72
N VAL A 62 -8.92 3.81 1.02
CA VAL A 62 -8.88 5.04 0.21
C VAL A 62 -8.59 6.22 1.15
N PRO A 63 -7.65 7.14 0.79
CA PRO A 63 -7.34 8.29 1.64
C PRO A 63 -8.57 9.17 1.92
N HIS A 64 -8.94 9.30 3.20
CA HIS A 64 -10.12 10.03 3.65
C HIS A 64 -9.79 10.88 4.89
N MET A 65 -9.06 11.97 4.68
CA MET A 65 -8.68 12.91 5.73
C MET A 65 -9.35 14.27 5.53
N ALA A 66 -9.68 14.95 6.64
CA ALA A 66 -10.21 16.32 6.58
C ALA A 66 -9.12 17.34 6.19
N ALA A 67 -7.88 17.13 6.63
CA ALA A 67 -6.73 17.94 6.30
C ALA A 67 -5.43 17.13 6.45
N VAL A 68 -4.37 17.58 5.78
CA VAL A 68 -3.00 17.08 5.98
C VAL A 68 -2.15 18.25 6.49
N PRO A 69 -1.53 18.15 7.67
CA PRO A 69 -0.65 19.20 8.17
C PRO A 69 0.51 19.49 7.20
N PRO A 70 0.94 20.75 6.99
CA PRO A 70 2.01 21.08 6.02
C PRO A 70 3.32 20.32 6.26
N GLY A 71 3.67 20.09 7.53
CA GLY A 71 4.86 19.31 7.92
C GLY A 71 4.70 17.79 7.90
N CYS A 72 3.57 17.27 7.41
CA CYS A 72 3.36 15.83 7.26
C CYS A 72 3.89 15.36 5.90
N LEU A 73 4.76 14.35 5.92
CA LEU A 73 5.19 13.60 4.75
C LEU A 73 4.27 12.40 4.54
N VAL A 74 3.56 12.38 3.41
CA VAL A 74 2.73 11.25 3.01
C VAL A 74 3.55 10.30 2.14
N ILE A 75 3.69 9.05 2.56
CA ILE A 75 4.51 8.07 1.85
C ILE A 75 3.59 7.08 1.15
N CYS A 76 3.51 7.14 -0.18
CA CYS A 76 2.72 6.26 -1.02
C CYS A 76 3.59 5.10 -1.51
N VAL A 77 3.23 3.87 -1.13
CA VAL A 77 3.99 2.67 -1.50
C VAL A 77 3.25 1.88 -2.56
N VAL A 78 3.91 1.66 -3.70
CA VAL A 78 3.43 0.86 -4.82
C VAL A 78 4.25 -0.43 -4.95
N ARG A 79 3.68 -1.39 -5.67
CA ARG A 79 4.29 -2.69 -5.94
C ARG A 79 3.78 -3.23 -7.27
N ASN A 80 4.63 -3.96 -8.00
CA ASN A 80 4.26 -4.71 -9.20
C ASN A 80 3.02 -5.60 -8.98
N ALA A 81 2.04 -5.53 -9.88
CA ALA A 81 0.73 -6.14 -9.75
C ALA A 81 0.76 -7.68 -9.65
N VAL A 82 1.64 -8.36 -10.39
CA VAL A 82 1.81 -9.82 -10.32
C VAL A 82 2.26 -10.23 -8.91
N SER A 83 3.37 -9.64 -8.45
CA SER A 83 3.93 -9.97 -7.14
C SER A 83 3.02 -9.54 -5.98
N TRP A 84 2.24 -8.49 -6.20
CA TRP A 84 1.21 -7.99 -5.29
C TRP A 84 0.03 -8.95 -5.19
N ALA A 85 -0.54 -9.40 -6.32
CA ALA A 85 -1.66 -10.34 -6.35
C ALA A 85 -1.30 -11.68 -5.69
N LEU A 86 -0.11 -12.22 -5.99
CA LEU A 86 0.42 -13.41 -5.31
C LEU A 86 0.58 -13.17 -3.79
N SER A 87 1.02 -11.98 -3.39
CA SER A 87 1.12 -11.63 -1.98
C SER A 87 -0.23 -11.48 -1.29
N MET A 88 -1.22 -10.93 -1.98
CA MET A 88 -2.61 -10.80 -1.53
C MET A 88 -3.23 -12.18 -1.35
N HIS A 89 -3.08 -13.06 -2.34
CA HIS A 89 -3.55 -14.44 -2.20
C HIS A 89 -2.82 -15.15 -1.08
N LYS A 90 -1.49 -15.05 -0.96
CA LYS A 90 -0.72 -15.71 0.12
C LYS A 90 -1.20 -15.34 1.52
N ARG A 91 -1.58 -14.08 1.73
CA ARG A 91 -2.04 -13.55 3.02
C ARG A 91 -3.17 -12.55 2.79
N PRO A 92 -4.41 -13.02 2.59
CA PRO A 92 -5.55 -12.20 2.25
C PRO A 92 -6.12 -11.55 3.52
N TRP A 93 -5.32 -10.66 4.10
CA TRP A 93 -5.63 -9.95 5.34
C TRP A 93 -6.99 -9.27 5.29
N HIS A 94 -7.79 -9.51 6.34
CA HIS A 94 -9.13 -8.97 6.51
C HIS A 94 -10.12 -9.37 5.39
N SER A 95 -9.82 -10.37 4.57
CA SER A 95 -10.80 -10.88 3.60
C SER A 95 -11.78 -11.85 4.27
N HIS A 96 -12.97 -11.98 3.68
CA HIS A 96 -13.96 -12.96 4.09
C HIS A 96 -13.39 -14.40 3.98
N PRO A 97 -13.69 -15.31 4.93
CA PRO A 97 -13.17 -16.69 4.91
C PRO A 97 -13.36 -17.43 3.59
N ASP A 98 -14.50 -17.25 2.92
CA ASP A 98 -14.76 -17.85 1.59
C ASP A 98 -13.69 -17.47 0.56
N LEU A 99 -13.23 -16.21 0.53
CA LEU A 99 -12.14 -15.79 -0.36
C LEU A 99 -10.81 -16.43 0.03
N GLN A 100 -10.56 -16.62 1.34
CA GLN A 100 -9.32 -17.23 1.82
C GLN A 100 -9.16 -18.70 1.43
N ALA A 101 -10.28 -19.35 1.10
CA ALA A 101 -10.38 -20.75 0.72
C ALA A 101 -10.26 -21.00 -0.79
N MET A 102 -10.25 -19.94 -1.60
CA MET A 102 -10.19 -20.04 -3.06
C MET A 102 -8.77 -20.26 -3.56
N GLU A 103 -8.65 -21.07 -4.60
CA GLU A 103 -7.42 -21.16 -5.40
C GLU A 103 -7.13 -19.81 -6.07
N PHE A 104 -5.86 -19.58 -6.43
CA PHE A 104 -5.41 -18.28 -6.92
C PHE A 104 -6.23 -17.73 -8.10
N SER A 105 -6.52 -18.58 -9.08
CA SER A 105 -7.25 -18.19 -10.29
C SER A 105 -8.68 -17.73 -9.98
N GLU A 106 -9.37 -18.42 -9.07
CA GLU A 106 -10.71 -18.01 -8.62
C GLU A 106 -10.65 -16.76 -7.73
N PHE A 107 -9.66 -16.69 -6.84
CA PHE A 107 -9.45 -15.57 -5.91
C PHE A 107 -9.32 -14.23 -6.64
N ILE A 108 -8.54 -14.16 -7.73
CA ILE A 108 -8.32 -12.90 -8.44
C ILE A 108 -9.54 -12.47 -9.26
N ARG A 109 -10.47 -13.39 -9.58
CA ARG A 109 -11.68 -13.15 -10.40
C ARG A 109 -12.94 -12.92 -9.57
N THR A 110 -12.95 -13.34 -8.31
CA THR A 110 -14.11 -13.22 -7.43
C THR A 110 -14.25 -11.79 -6.88
N PRO A 111 -15.48 -11.27 -6.72
CA PRO A 111 -15.71 -9.99 -6.07
C PRO A 111 -15.02 -9.88 -4.71
N TRP A 112 -14.32 -8.76 -4.50
CA TRP A 112 -13.57 -8.56 -3.27
C TRP A 112 -14.52 -8.32 -2.08
N ARG A 113 -14.28 -9.07 -0.99
CA ARG A 113 -15.07 -9.02 0.25
C ARG A 113 -14.15 -8.93 1.45
N GLY A 114 -14.10 -7.75 2.06
CA GLY A 114 -13.40 -7.53 3.32
C GLY A 114 -14.33 -7.68 4.54
N ILE A 115 -13.79 -8.01 5.70
CA ILE A 115 -14.49 -8.07 6.98
C ILE A 115 -13.68 -7.36 8.09
N VAL A 116 -14.38 -6.90 9.11
CA VAL A 116 -13.75 -6.42 10.35
C VAL A 116 -13.49 -7.63 11.26
N ASP A 117 -12.37 -8.32 11.04
CA ASP A 117 -11.96 -9.49 11.86
C ASP A 117 -11.20 -9.10 13.13
N ARG A 118 -10.45 -7.99 13.08
CA ARG A 118 -9.60 -7.48 14.15
C ARG A 118 -9.79 -5.99 14.32
N ALA A 119 -10.72 -5.59 15.19
CA ALA A 119 -11.04 -4.18 15.45
C ALA A 119 -9.78 -3.31 15.70
N ALA A 120 -8.78 -3.84 16.41
CA ALA A 120 -7.53 -3.13 16.71
C ALA A 120 -6.65 -2.81 15.49
N ASP A 121 -6.88 -3.44 14.33
CA ASP A 121 -6.16 -3.14 13.09
C ASP A 121 -6.77 -1.94 12.33
N PHE A 122 -7.89 -1.37 12.83
CA PHE A 122 -8.63 -0.25 12.24
C PHE A 122 -8.66 0.95 13.20
N GLU A 123 -7.67 1.84 13.09
CA GLU A 123 -7.40 2.93 14.04
C GLU A 123 -8.53 3.96 14.18
N GLU A 124 -9.39 4.09 13.16
CA GLU A 124 -10.49 5.06 13.12
C GLU A 124 -11.81 4.52 13.65
N LEU A 125 -11.84 3.23 14.03
CA LEU A 125 -13.06 2.64 14.55
C LEU A 125 -13.39 3.27 15.91
N HIS A 126 -14.48 4.03 15.94
CA HIS A 126 -14.92 4.68 17.18
C HIS A 126 -15.21 3.63 18.26
N PRO A 127 -14.76 3.84 19.53
CA PRO A 127 -14.91 2.84 20.59
C PRO A 127 -16.34 2.33 20.81
N GLU A 128 -17.36 3.17 20.57
CA GLU A 128 -18.76 2.77 20.71
C GLU A 128 -19.22 1.77 19.64
N MET A 129 -18.58 1.76 18.48
CA MET A 129 -18.93 0.89 17.36
C MET A 129 -18.26 -0.49 17.48
N VAL A 130 -17.13 -0.57 18.18
CA VAL A 130 -16.32 -1.79 18.31
C VAL A 130 -17.13 -3.04 18.69
N PRO A 131 -18.06 -3.01 19.66
CA PRO A 131 -18.83 -4.20 20.03
C PRO A 131 -19.76 -4.72 18.93
N TYR A 132 -20.08 -3.90 17.92
CA TYR A 132 -21.14 -4.17 16.94
C TYR A 132 -20.62 -4.48 15.54
N VAL A 133 -19.32 -4.28 15.27
CA VAL A 133 -18.76 -4.40 13.91
C VAL A 133 -17.96 -5.67 13.69
N ALA A 134 -17.71 -6.49 14.71
CA ALA A 134 -16.94 -7.72 14.54
C ALA A 134 -17.61 -8.66 13.53
N GLY A 135 -16.86 -9.07 12.50
CA GLY A 135 -17.33 -9.93 11.42
C GLY A 135 -18.20 -9.24 10.37
N THR A 136 -18.55 -7.96 10.55
CA THR A 136 -19.29 -7.21 9.53
C THR A 136 -18.40 -6.86 8.35
N GLU A 137 -19.04 -6.48 7.25
CA GLU A 137 -18.33 -6.13 6.03
C GLU A 137 -17.50 -4.86 6.19
N LEU A 138 -16.22 -4.95 5.77
CA LEU A 138 -15.27 -3.87 5.85
C LEU A 138 -15.59 -2.80 4.79
N GLN A 139 -16.15 -1.67 5.23
CA GLN A 139 -16.54 -0.58 4.32
C GLN A 139 -15.35 0.08 3.61
N TYR A 140 -14.14 0.02 4.17
CA TYR A 140 -12.91 0.47 3.49
C TYR A 140 -12.55 -0.32 2.23
N ASP A 141 -13.22 -1.45 2.00
CA ASP A 141 -13.10 -2.28 0.80
C ASP A 141 -14.30 -2.14 -0.15
N ARG A 142 -15.15 -1.13 0.05
CA ARG A 142 -16.18 -0.71 -0.91
C ARG A 142 -15.66 0.38 -1.85
N HIS A 143 -16.24 0.45 -3.03
CA HIS A 143 -15.98 1.55 -3.94
C HIS A 143 -16.38 2.88 -3.28
N PRO A 144 -15.47 3.86 -3.13
CA PRO A 144 -15.70 5.04 -2.28
C PRO A 144 -16.81 5.95 -2.79
N ILE A 145 -17.09 5.92 -4.11
CA ILE A 145 -18.15 6.72 -4.73
C ILE A 145 -19.50 5.99 -4.77
N THR A 146 -19.53 4.71 -5.18
CA THR A 146 -20.77 3.97 -5.45
C THR A 146 -21.23 3.09 -4.28
N GLY A 147 -20.37 2.84 -3.29
CA GLY A 147 -20.61 1.91 -2.19
C GLY A 147 -20.67 0.43 -2.60
N ARG A 148 -20.47 0.10 -3.88
CA ARG A 148 -20.56 -1.28 -4.40
C ARG A 148 -19.30 -2.10 -4.08
N PRO A 149 -19.42 -3.44 -3.99
CA PRO A 149 -18.24 -4.32 -4.03
C PRO A 149 -17.43 -4.08 -5.30
N PHE A 150 -16.12 -4.33 -5.22
CA PHE A 150 -15.30 -4.44 -6.42
C PHE A 150 -15.51 -5.80 -7.08
N GLU A 151 -15.63 -5.81 -8.41
CA GLU A 151 -15.93 -7.02 -9.18
C GLU A 151 -14.83 -8.08 -9.09
N ASN A 152 -13.58 -7.65 -8.87
CA ASN A 152 -12.43 -8.52 -8.72
C ASN A 152 -11.28 -7.80 -8.02
N LEU A 153 -10.17 -8.51 -7.80
CA LEU A 153 -9.00 -7.99 -7.09
C LEU A 153 -8.34 -6.78 -7.80
N PHE A 154 -8.33 -6.76 -9.13
CA PHE A 154 -7.68 -5.70 -9.91
C PHE A 154 -8.56 -4.44 -10.01
N ALA A 155 -9.88 -4.60 -10.03
CA ALA A 155 -10.82 -3.48 -9.89
C ALA A 155 -10.63 -2.73 -8.55
N LEU A 156 -10.41 -3.48 -7.45
CA LEU A 156 -10.04 -2.90 -6.15
C LEU A 156 -8.73 -2.12 -6.24
N ARG A 157 -7.72 -2.70 -6.88
CA ARG A 157 -6.39 -2.08 -7.05
C ARG A 157 -6.47 -0.76 -7.80
N ASN A 158 -7.09 -0.74 -8.97
CA ASN A 158 -7.18 0.45 -9.81
C ASN A 158 -7.69 1.65 -8.99
N VAL A 159 -8.79 1.46 -8.26
CA VAL A 159 -9.39 2.54 -7.45
C VAL A 159 -8.49 2.93 -6.27
N LYS A 160 -7.92 1.98 -5.54
CA LYS A 160 -7.04 2.29 -4.39
C LYS A 160 -5.77 3.00 -4.83
N GLN A 161 -5.18 2.56 -5.93
CA GLN A 161 -3.97 3.14 -6.51
C GLN A 161 -4.24 4.54 -7.04
N GLN A 162 -5.31 4.75 -7.82
CA GLN A 162 -5.72 6.08 -8.28
C GLN A 162 -5.96 7.03 -7.09
N ALA A 163 -6.70 6.58 -6.07
CA ALA A 163 -6.97 7.42 -4.91
C ALA A 163 -5.71 7.78 -4.12
N MET A 164 -4.77 6.84 -3.98
CA MET A 164 -3.47 7.08 -3.35
C MET A 164 -2.60 8.03 -4.18
N LEU A 165 -2.48 7.83 -5.50
CA LEU A 165 -1.73 8.73 -6.39
C LEU A 165 -2.36 10.13 -6.44
N GLY A 166 -3.66 10.24 -6.18
CA GLY A 166 -4.34 11.50 -5.95
C GLY A 166 -3.70 12.35 -4.82
N MET A 167 -2.91 11.78 -3.90
CA MET A 167 -2.16 12.54 -2.90
C MET A 167 -1.16 13.53 -3.53
N LEU A 168 -0.61 13.21 -4.71
CA LEU A 168 0.29 14.10 -5.44
C LEU A 168 -0.39 15.41 -5.87
N ASN A 169 -1.73 15.43 -5.94
CA ASN A 169 -2.53 16.60 -6.33
C ASN A 169 -3.02 17.44 -5.14
N ARG A 170 -2.62 17.11 -3.90
CA ARG A 170 -3.22 17.73 -2.69
C ARG A 170 -2.41 18.87 -2.09
N GLY A 171 -1.31 19.30 -2.73
CA GLY A 171 -0.45 20.36 -2.21
C GLY A 171 0.29 19.96 -0.91
N VAL A 172 0.54 18.67 -0.75
CA VAL A 172 1.21 18.09 0.44
C VAL A 172 2.53 17.45 0.03
N ASN A 173 3.45 17.32 0.99
CA ASN A 173 4.71 16.64 0.73
C ASN A 173 4.45 15.14 0.55
N VAL A 174 4.88 14.56 -0.58
CA VAL A 174 4.65 13.16 -0.91
C VAL A 174 5.95 12.45 -1.27
N LEU A 175 6.19 11.28 -0.68
CA LEU A 175 7.20 10.32 -1.11
C LEU A 175 6.50 9.18 -1.83
N LEU A 176 6.78 8.96 -3.11
CA LEU A 176 6.32 7.79 -3.86
C LEU A 176 7.45 6.75 -3.89
N VAL A 177 7.13 5.49 -3.56
CA VAL A 177 8.12 4.43 -3.37
C VAL A 177 7.69 3.11 -4.02
N LYS A 178 8.55 2.51 -4.83
CA LYS A 178 8.46 1.09 -5.25
C LYS A 178 8.99 0.20 -4.14
N ALA A 179 8.13 -0.64 -3.60
CA ALA A 179 8.46 -1.50 -2.48
C ALA A 179 9.60 -2.48 -2.79
N GLU A 180 9.61 -3.06 -3.99
CA GLU A 180 10.63 -4.00 -4.42
C GLU A 180 12.03 -3.37 -4.47
N LEU A 181 12.17 -2.13 -4.95
CA LEU A 181 13.47 -1.46 -5.02
C LEU A 181 13.96 -1.03 -3.63
N ALA A 182 13.05 -0.49 -2.80
CA ALA A 182 13.35 -0.21 -1.40
C ALA A 182 13.71 -1.49 -0.60
N GLN A 183 13.13 -2.64 -0.97
CA GLN A 183 13.44 -3.92 -0.33
C GLN A 183 14.83 -4.44 -0.72
N VAL A 184 15.22 -4.31 -2.00
CA VAL A 184 16.51 -4.73 -2.53
C VAL A 184 17.66 -3.93 -1.91
N ASP A 185 17.51 -2.61 -1.82
CA ASP A 185 18.54 -1.73 -1.23
C ASP A 185 17.96 -0.82 -0.14
N GLN A 186 17.72 -1.40 1.05
CA GLN A 186 17.21 -0.65 2.20
C GLN A 186 18.20 0.41 2.71
N ASN A 187 19.51 0.19 2.54
CA ASN A 187 20.51 1.11 3.04
C ASN A 187 20.59 2.36 2.14
N GLY A 188 20.66 2.17 0.82
CA GLY A 188 20.61 3.26 -0.14
C GLY A 188 19.28 4.00 -0.12
N PHE A 189 18.17 3.29 0.09
CA PHE A 189 16.86 3.94 0.28
C PHE A 189 16.82 4.84 1.53
N ALA A 190 17.32 4.37 2.68
CA ALA A 190 17.39 5.17 3.89
C ALA A 190 18.36 6.35 3.77
N ALA A 191 19.53 6.14 3.16
CA ALA A 191 20.52 7.20 2.93
C ALA A 191 19.94 8.31 2.05
N TRP A 192 19.27 7.94 0.95
CA TRP A 192 18.62 8.89 0.08
C TRP A 192 17.52 9.68 0.79
N MET A 193 16.65 9.04 1.58
CA MET A 193 15.63 9.78 2.35
C MET A 193 16.24 10.77 3.34
N ILE A 194 17.35 10.42 4.00
CA ILE A 194 18.05 11.33 4.93
C ILE A 194 18.55 12.57 4.19
N GLU A 195 19.20 12.37 3.04
CA GLU A 195 19.72 13.44 2.19
C GLU A 195 18.58 14.31 1.62
N GLU A 196 17.61 13.68 0.96
CA GLU A 196 16.51 14.34 0.24
C GLU A 196 15.57 15.11 1.18
N LEU A 197 15.29 14.55 2.36
CA LEU A 197 14.39 15.18 3.33
C LEU A 197 15.13 16.16 4.26
N GLY A 198 16.47 16.14 4.27
CA GLY A 198 17.30 16.91 5.19
C GLY A 198 17.06 16.52 6.66
N LEU A 199 16.70 15.27 6.94
CA LEU A 199 16.34 14.78 8.27
C LEU A 199 17.51 14.06 8.95
N PRO A 200 17.66 14.17 10.28
CA PRO A 200 18.75 13.49 10.97
C PRO A 200 18.62 11.97 10.93
N LEU A 201 19.77 11.29 10.88
CA LEU A 201 19.86 9.85 11.11
C LEU A 201 19.43 9.52 12.55
N GLU A 202 18.60 8.48 12.70
CA GLU A 202 18.28 7.89 14.00
C GLU A 202 19.43 6.96 14.44
N GLY A 203 20.24 7.43 15.38
CA GLY A 203 21.38 6.69 15.93
C GLY A 203 22.70 6.91 15.17
N LEU A 204 23.59 5.90 15.17
CA LEU A 204 24.98 6.04 14.70
C LEU A 204 25.23 5.54 13.26
N ARG A 205 24.35 4.69 12.73
CA ARG A 205 24.46 4.12 11.37
C ARG A 205 23.12 3.63 10.87
N ILE A 206 22.98 3.53 9.55
CA ILE A 206 21.81 2.93 8.91
C ILE A 206 21.73 1.43 9.26
N LYS A 207 20.51 0.97 9.56
CA LYS A 207 20.17 -0.38 9.99
C LYS A 207 19.06 -0.94 9.10
N PRO A 208 19.30 -2.05 8.38
CA PRO A 208 18.25 -2.70 7.62
C PRO A 208 17.21 -3.38 8.54
N VAL A 209 16.05 -3.66 7.96
CA VAL A 209 14.96 -4.46 8.55
C VAL A 209 15.20 -5.93 8.22
N GLN A 210 15.77 -6.65 9.18
CA GLN A 210 16.03 -8.10 9.06
C GLN A 210 14.78 -8.97 9.26
N ARG A 211 13.80 -8.48 10.02
CA ARG A 211 12.60 -9.26 10.35
C ARG A 211 11.60 -9.21 9.20
N ARG A 212 11.17 -10.39 8.73
CA ARG A 212 10.04 -10.49 7.80
C ARG A 212 8.73 -10.08 8.48
N LEU A 213 8.06 -9.08 7.93
CA LEU A 213 6.87 -8.44 8.50
C LEU A 213 5.59 -9.02 7.89
N GLY A 214 4.47 -8.92 8.62
CA GLY A 214 3.17 -9.39 8.14
C GLY A 214 3.06 -10.92 7.99
N ASN A 215 4.00 -11.68 8.57
CA ASN A 215 4.04 -13.14 8.44
C ASN A 215 3.16 -13.92 9.41
N ARG A 216 2.63 -13.26 10.46
CA ARG A 216 1.74 -13.90 11.45
C ARG A 216 0.29 -13.94 10.93
N PHE A 217 0.13 -14.37 9.69
CA PHE A 217 -1.16 -14.62 9.10
C PHE A 217 -1.43 -16.12 9.19
N ASN A 218 -2.51 -16.48 9.89
CA ASN A 218 -2.96 -17.86 9.99
C ASN A 218 -4.22 -17.95 9.14
N ARG A 219 -4.12 -18.63 7.99
CA ARG A 219 -5.31 -18.99 7.22
C ARG A 219 -6.14 -19.96 8.05
N ALA A 220 -7.46 -19.81 8.00
CA ALA A 220 -8.38 -20.82 8.50
C ALA A 220 -8.32 -22.08 7.62
N ILE A 221 -8.17 -21.91 6.30
CA ILE A 221 -8.15 -22.99 5.30
C ILE A 221 -6.81 -22.95 4.55
N PRO A 222 -6.01 -24.03 4.57
CA PRO A 222 -4.73 -24.07 3.87
C PRO A 222 -4.93 -24.17 2.36
N VAL A 223 -4.59 -23.11 1.65
CA VAL A 223 -4.54 -23.05 0.19
C VAL A 223 -3.13 -22.62 -0.23
N GLU A 224 -2.56 -23.31 -1.20
CA GLU A 224 -1.23 -22.99 -1.71
C GLU A 224 -1.30 -21.83 -2.70
N THR A 225 -0.44 -20.84 -2.51
CA THR A 225 -0.27 -19.80 -3.52
C THR A 225 0.72 -20.29 -4.56
N PRO A 226 0.40 -20.22 -5.86
CA PRO A 226 1.33 -20.63 -6.88
C PRO A 226 2.62 -19.79 -6.81
N ALA A 227 3.73 -20.37 -7.25
CA ALA A 227 4.99 -19.64 -7.31
C ALA A 227 4.91 -18.49 -8.33
N ASP A 228 4.24 -18.74 -9.45
CA ASP A 228 4.10 -17.85 -10.58
C ASP A 228 2.64 -17.77 -11.04
N MET A 229 2.28 -16.63 -11.63
CA MET A 229 0.95 -16.42 -12.24
C MET A 229 0.88 -17.17 -13.57
N SER A 230 -0.20 -17.91 -13.82
CA SER A 230 -0.40 -18.61 -15.10
C SER A 230 -0.61 -17.60 -16.25
N GLY A 231 -0.41 -18.03 -17.50
CA GLY A 231 -0.65 -17.17 -18.66
C GLY A 231 -2.09 -16.65 -18.77
N GLU A 232 -3.07 -17.48 -18.40
CA GLU A 232 -4.49 -17.08 -18.38
C GLU A 232 -4.79 -16.08 -17.25
N ASP A 233 -4.21 -16.26 -16.08
CA ASP A 233 -4.34 -15.32 -14.95
C ASP A 233 -3.64 -13.99 -15.26
N HIS A 234 -2.53 -14.04 -15.96
CA HIS A 234 -1.78 -12.86 -16.40
C HIS A 234 -2.56 -12.08 -17.46
N ALA A 235 -3.13 -12.76 -18.45
CA ALA A 235 -3.99 -12.14 -19.45
C ALA A 235 -5.23 -11.48 -18.79
N PHE A 236 -5.86 -12.18 -17.83
CA PHE A 236 -6.96 -11.61 -17.05
C PHE A 236 -6.50 -10.38 -16.25
N MET A 237 -5.35 -10.44 -15.58
CA MET A 237 -4.81 -9.27 -14.86
C MET A 237 -4.64 -8.08 -15.81
N MET A 238 -4.00 -8.26 -16.96
CA MET A 238 -3.76 -7.18 -17.92
C MET A 238 -5.04 -6.56 -18.47
N ASP A 239 -6.06 -7.39 -18.72
CA ASP A 239 -7.39 -6.93 -19.18
C ASP A 239 -8.11 -6.08 -18.12
N GLN A 240 -7.85 -6.34 -16.84
CA GLN A 240 -8.53 -5.67 -15.73
C GLN A 240 -7.78 -4.45 -15.17
N LEU A 241 -6.47 -4.35 -15.39
CA LEU A 241 -5.66 -3.25 -14.86
C LEU A 241 -5.82 -1.95 -15.66
N ASP A 242 -5.70 -0.83 -14.97
CA ASP A 242 -5.38 0.45 -15.59
C ASP A 242 -3.89 0.47 -15.98
N LEU A 243 -3.61 -0.03 -17.19
CA LEU A 243 -2.23 -0.16 -17.69
C LEU A 243 -1.53 1.19 -17.90
N GLU A 244 -2.26 2.28 -18.10
CA GLU A 244 -1.67 3.62 -18.19
C GLU A 244 -1.09 4.04 -16.84
N THR A 245 -1.87 3.88 -15.76
CA THR A 245 -1.41 4.13 -14.40
C THR A 245 -0.24 3.22 -14.02
N GLU A 246 -0.29 1.94 -14.37
CA GLU A 246 0.81 0.99 -14.12
C GLU A 246 2.09 1.38 -14.87
N ALA A 247 1.99 1.78 -16.14
CA ALA A 247 3.12 2.23 -16.94
C ALA A 247 3.70 3.57 -16.44
N ALA A 248 2.87 4.48 -15.92
CA ALA A 248 3.32 5.71 -15.27
C ALA A 248 4.17 5.41 -14.01
N LEU A 249 3.82 4.33 -13.30
CA LEU A 249 4.63 3.81 -12.20
C LEU A 249 5.85 3.01 -12.67
N GLY A 250 6.05 2.84 -13.97
CA GLY A 250 7.16 2.09 -14.54
C GLY A 250 7.03 0.58 -14.33
N TYR A 251 5.81 0.07 -14.40
CA TYR A 251 5.54 -1.34 -14.55
C TYR A 251 5.12 -1.66 -15.99
N ASP A 252 5.71 -2.71 -16.53
CA ASP A 252 5.39 -3.27 -17.84
C ASP A 252 5.06 -4.75 -17.65
N TYR A 253 3.95 -5.18 -18.24
CA TYR A 253 3.43 -6.54 -18.17
C TYR A 253 3.32 -7.17 -19.56
N SER A 254 3.92 -6.60 -20.60
CA SER A 254 3.79 -7.10 -21.98
C SER A 254 4.66 -8.33 -22.31
N LEU A 255 5.15 -9.05 -21.30
CA LEU A 255 6.06 -10.20 -21.42
C LEU A 255 5.36 -11.55 -21.28
#